data_AF-A0A954YCI0-F1
#
_entry.id   AF-A0A954YCI0-F1
#
_cell.length_a   1.000
_cell.length_b   1.000
_cell.length_c   1.000
_cell.angle_alpha   90.00
_cell.angle_beta   90.00
_cell.angle_gamma   90.00
#
_symmetry.space_group_name_H-M   'P 1'
#
loop_
_entity.id
_entity.type
_entity.pdbx_description
1 polymer ?
#
loop_
_entity_poly.entity_id
_entity_poly.type
_entity_poly.pdbx_seq_one_letter_code
_entity_poly.pdbx_strand_id
1 'polypeptide(L)'
;FRKVLSHVGSFTNIRGGHVYPALIRKTPPKPLRVFLQDGRNDLDNEHGNWPLANEQMAAALKFAGYDYQFVYGDGAHNGNHGGAILPDSLRWLWRDYELAE
;
A
#
# COMPACT_ATOMS: atom_id res chain seq x y z
N PHE A 1 0.07 -7.23 -14.04
CA PHE A 1 0.63 -5.96 -13.51
C PHE A 1 1.79 -6.26 -12.57
N ARG A 2 2.89 -5.47 -12.58
CA ARG A 2 4.07 -5.64 -11.70
C ARG A 2 4.38 -4.44 -10.79
N LYS A 3 3.75 -3.29 -11.03
CA LYS A 3 3.86 -2.07 -10.23
C LYS A 3 2.50 -1.79 -9.64
N VAL A 4 2.43 -1.59 -8.33
CA VAL A 4 1.18 -1.39 -7.58
C VAL A 4 1.25 -0.06 -6.84
N LEU A 5 0.27 0.80 -7.07
CA LEU A 5 0.05 2.01 -6.29
C LEU A 5 -1.26 1.84 -5.52
N SER A 6 -1.21 2.00 -4.20
CA SER A 6 -2.39 1.95 -3.33
C SER A 6 -2.39 3.16 -2.42
N HIS A 7 -3.37 4.04 -2.58
CA HIS A 7 -3.65 5.14 -1.65
C HIS A 7 -4.89 4.79 -0.85
N VAL A 8 -4.83 4.96 0.47
CA VAL A 8 -5.98 4.78 1.37
C VAL A 8 -6.60 3.38 1.20
N GLY A 9 -5.72 2.36 1.23
CA GLY A 9 -6.07 0.99 0.85
C GLY A 9 -7.07 0.36 1.81
N SER A 10 -8.18 -0.15 1.28
CA SER A 10 -9.23 -0.81 2.09
C SER A 10 -8.87 -2.26 2.41
N PHE A 11 -7.77 -2.46 3.16
CA PHE A 11 -7.30 -3.77 3.62
C PHE A 11 -7.98 -4.23 4.92
N THR A 12 -9.08 -3.60 5.30
CA THR A 12 -9.94 -3.99 6.41
C THR A 12 -10.93 -5.08 5.98
N ASN A 13 -11.90 -5.44 6.83
CA ASN A 13 -12.89 -6.47 6.52
C ASN A 13 -14.02 -6.01 5.59
N ILE A 14 -13.67 -5.23 4.56
CA ILE A 14 -14.53 -5.04 3.39
C ILE A 14 -14.27 -6.18 2.43
N ARG A 15 -15.28 -7.04 2.24
CA ARG A 15 -15.24 -8.16 1.28
C ARG A 15 -14.00 -9.07 1.48
N GLY A 16 -13.56 -9.24 2.73
CA GLY A 16 -12.42 -10.09 3.07
C GLY A 16 -11.04 -9.45 2.91
N GLY A 17 -10.91 -8.13 2.72
CA GLY A 17 -9.60 -7.47 2.56
C GLY A 17 -8.58 -7.76 3.67
N HIS A 18 -9.05 -7.92 4.90
CA HIS A 18 -8.23 -8.22 6.09
C HIS A 18 -7.37 -9.49 6.00
N VAL A 19 -7.64 -10.40 5.06
CA VAL A 19 -6.84 -11.63 4.89
C VAL A 19 -5.53 -11.41 4.16
N TYR A 20 -5.37 -10.30 3.42
CA TYR A 20 -4.22 -10.08 2.55
C TYR A 20 -2.87 -10.06 3.28
N PRO A 21 -2.70 -9.41 4.46
CA PRO A 21 -1.44 -9.49 5.20
C PRO A 21 -1.04 -10.94 5.52
N ALA A 22 -2.00 -11.80 5.89
CA ALA A 22 -1.73 -13.20 6.17
C ALA A 22 -1.36 -13.99 4.89
N LEU A 23 -2.03 -13.71 3.77
CA LEU A 23 -1.72 -14.34 2.48
C LEU A 23 -0.33 -13.96 1.97
N ILE A 24 0.07 -12.70 2.09
CA ILE A 24 1.40 -12.23 1.69
C ILE A 24 2.49 -13.01 2.44
N ARG A 25 2.30 -13.25 3.74
CA ARG A 25 3.27 -13.99 4.57
C ARG A 25 3.35 -15.48 4.25
N LYS A 26 2.31 -16.07 3.66
CA LYS A 26 2.17 -17.51 3.41
C LYS A 26 2.38 -17.91 1.95
N THR A 27 2.55 -16.95 1.05
CA THR A 27 2.68 -17.20 -0.38
C THR A 27 4.08 -16.82 -0.87
N PRO A 28 4.66 -17.55 -1.85
CA PRO A 28 5.92 -17.17 -2.45
C PRO A 28 5.87 -15.74 -3.01
N PRO A 29 6.93 -14.93 -2.83
CA PRO A 29 6.99 -13.58 -3.38
C PRO A 29 6.74 -13.55 -4.88
N LYS A 30 5.91 -12.61 -5.31
CA LYS A 30 5.67 -12.32 -6.73
C LYS A 30 6.59 -11.16 -7.17
N PRO A 31 6.90 -11.03 -8.48
CA PRO A 31 7.72 -9.93 -8.99
C PRO A 31 6.93 -8.62 -9.01
N LEU A 32 6.63 -8.09 -7.82
CA LEU A 32 5.85 -6.89 -7.56
C LEU A 32 6.71 -5.83 -6.89
N ARG A 33 6.50 -4.59 -7.31
CA ARG A 33 6.95 -3.38 -6.61
C ARG A 33 5.71 -2.63 -6.13
N VAL A 34 5.65 -2.31 -4.84
CA VAL A 34 4.41 -1.86 -4.19
C VAL A 34 4.63 -0.52 -3.47
N PHE A 35 3.88 0.50 -3.86
CA PHE A 35 3.81 1.76 -3.15
C PHE A 35 2.48 1.85 -2.39
N LEU A 36 2.57 2.00 -1.09
CA LEU A 36 1.44 2.19 -0.18
C LEU A 36 1.46 3.62 0.37
N GLN A 37 0.30 4.25 0.42
CA GLN A 37 0.09 5.47 1.17
C GLN A 37 -1.16 5.32 2.04
N ASP A 38 -1.06 5.78 3.28
CA ASP A 38 -2.23 5.97 4.14
C ASP A 38 -2.08 7.19 5.05
N GLY A 39 -3.11 7.51 5.84
CA GLY A 39 -3.12 8.61 6.80
C GLY A 39 -3.48 8.15 8.21
N ARG A 40 -2.83 8.72 9.24
CA ARG A 40 -3.07 8.40 10.66
C ARG A 40 -4.50 8.68 11.11
N ASN A 41 -5.19 9.58 10.41
CA ASN A 41 -6.57 9.99 10.72
C ASN A 41 -7.58 9.36 9.74
N ASP A 42 -7.21 8.25 9.07
CA ASP A 42 -8.13 7.48 8.23
C ASP A 42 -9.21 6.75 9.08
N LEU A 43 -10.16 6.06 8.42
CA LEU A 43 -11.35 5.49 9.02
C LEU A 43 -11.04 4.44 10.09
N ASP A 44 -11.86 4.47 11.14
CA ASP A 44 -12.02 3.39 12.10
C ASP A 44 -13.52 3.16 12.31
N ASN A 45 -14.02 2.00 11.86
CA ASN A 45 -15.43 1.66 11.90
C ASN A 45 -15.66 0.14 12.00
N GLU A 46 -16.91 -0.31 11.84
CA GLU A 46 -17.33 -1.72 11.93
C GLU A 46 -16.60 -2.67 10.98
N HIS A 47 -15.99 -2.16 9.90
CA HIS A 47 -15.17 -2.95 8.99
C HIS A 47 -13.71 -3.06 9.44
N GLY A 48 -13.24 -2.16 10.30
CA GLY A 48 -11.89 -2.15 10.89
C GLY A 48 -11.25 -0.76 10.92
N ASN A 49 -9.96 -0.75 11.28
CA ASN A 49 -9.12 0.46 11.34
C ASN A 49 -8.19 0.48 10.11
N TRP A 50 -8.40 1.45 9.21
CA TRP A 50 -7.63 1.60 7.97
C TRP A 50 -6.14 1.88 8.21
N PRO A 51 -5.77 2.82 9.09
CA PRO A 51 -4.36 3.10 9.38
C PRO A 51 -3.61 1.83 9.80
N LEU A 52 -4.17 1.08 10.76
CA LEU A 52 -3.60 -0.17 11.23
C LEU A 52 -3.56 -1.24 10.13
N ALA A 53 -4.59 -1.34 9.29
CA ALA A 53 -4.63 -2.31 8.20
C ALA A 53 -3.55 -2.04 7.13
N ASN A 54 -3.29 -0.78 6.79
CA ASN A 54 -2.20 -0.42 5.88
C ASN A 54 -0.81 -0.65 6.52
N GLU A 55 -0.66 -0.39 7.82
CA GLU A 55 0.56 -0.75 8.57
C GLU A 55 0.79 -2.28 8.58
N GLN A 56 -0.26 -3.09 8.76
CA GLN A 56 -0.18 -4.55 8.68
C GLN A 56 0.22 -5.04 7.29
N MET A 57 -0.28 -4.41 6.23
CA MET A 57 0.14 -4.68 4.86
C MET A 57 1.63 -4.37 4.65
N ALA A 58 2.08 -3.18 5.09
CA ALA A 58 3.48 -2.79 5.01
C ALA A 58 4.39 -3.78 5.78
N ALA A 59 3.98 -4.20 6.98
CA ALA A 59 4.70 -5.19 7.77
C ALA A 59 4.76 -6.57 7.09
N ALA A 60 3.68 -6.99 6.42
CA ALA A 60 3.64 -8.23 5.66
C ALA A 60 4.55 -8.19 4.43
N LEU A 61 4.53 -7.09 3.67
CA LEU A 61 5.41 -6.88 2.52
C LEU A 61 6.89 -6.89 2.95
N LYS A 62 7.22 -6.20 4.05
CA LYS A 62 8.55 -6.21 4.65
C LYS A 62 9.01 -7.63 5.00
N PHE A 63 8.15 -8.39 5.69
CA PHE A 63 8.46 -9.76 6.09
C PHE A 63 8.77 -10.66 4.89
N ALA A 64 7.97 -10.55 3.82
CA ALA A 64 8.14 -11.36 2.63
C ALA A 64 9.24 -10.82 1.68
N GLY A 65 9.97 -9.77 2.05
CA GLY A 65 11.09 -9.24 1.27
C GLY A 65 10.68 -8.55 -0.02
N TYR A 66 9.46 -8.02 -0.10
CA TYR A 66 9.03 -7.27 -1.29
C TYR A 66 9.78 -5.94 -1.41
N ASP A 67 9.92 -5.49 -2.65
CA ASP A 67 10.28 -4.11 -2.95
C ASP A 67 9.05 -3.22 -2.70
N TYR A 68 9.03 -2.53 -1.55
CA TYR A 68 7.90 -1.70 -1.15
C TYR A 68 8.32 -0.35 -0.55
N GLN A 69 7.42 0.63 -0.64
CA GLN A 69 7.48 1.89 0.10
C GLN A 69 6.13 2.13 0.76
N PHE A 70 6.15 2.56 2.03
CA PHE A 70 4.96 3.00 2.75
C PHE A 70 5.15 4.45 3.19
N VAL A 71 4.29 5.34 2.70
CA VAL A 71 4.27 6.76 3.09
C VAL A 71 3.07 7.00 3.98
N TYR A 72 3.33 7.38 5.23
CA TYR A 72 2.30 7.55 6.24
C TYR A 72 2.16 9.03 6.60
N GLY A 73 1.03 9.62 6.18
CA GLY A 73 0.70 11.02 6.46
C GLY A 73 -0.27 11.17 7.62
N ASP A 74 -0.79 12.39 7.81
CA ASP A 74 -1.80 12.72 8.83
C ASP A 74 -3.20 12.94 8.23
N GLY A 75 -3.41 12.61 6.95
CA GLY A 75 -4.70 12.78 6.28
C GLY A 75 -5.79 11.83 6.74
N ALA A 76 -7.03 12.13 6.35
CA ALA A 76 -8.21 11.26 6.50
C ALA A 76 -8.48 10.46 5.21
N HIS A 77 -9.65 9.80 5.13
CA HIS A 77 -10.09 8.98 3.99
C HIS A 77 -10.39 9.79 2.72
N ASN A 78 -9.36 10.38 2.12
CA ASN A 78 -9.49 11.20 0.91
C ASN A 78 -8.22 11.18 0.06
N GLY A 79 -8.34 11.71 -1.15
CA GLY A 79 -7.25 11.71 -2.13
C GLY A 79 -6.24 12.85 -2.00
N ASN A 80 -6.33 13.73 -0.99
CA ASN A 80 -5.51 14.95 -0.97
C ASN A 80 -4.01 14.64 -0.83
N HIS A 81 -3.64 13.82 0.17
CA HIS A 81 -2.24 13.46 0.40
C HIS A 81 -1.70 12.58 -0.73
N GLY A 82 -2.43 11.51 -1.08
CA GLY A 82 -2.08 10.64 -2.20
C GLY A 82 -1.92 11.40 -3.52
N GLY A 83 -2.78 12.38 -3.79
CA GLY A 83 -2.68 13.25 -4.96
C GLY A 83 -1.44 14.14 -4.93
N ALA A 84 -1.12 14.73 -3.78
CA ALA A 84 0.08 15.56 -3.61
C ALA A 84 1.39 14.78 -3.84
N ILE A 85 1.45 13.52 -3.41
CA ILE A 85 2.65 12.67 -3.56
C ILE A 85 2.63 11.79 -4.82
N LEU A 86 1.60 11.88 -5.67
CA LEU A 86 1.47 11.03 -6.86
C LEU A 86 2.69 11.12 -7.78
N PRO A 87 3.26 12.29 -8.10
CA PRO A 87 4.44 12.37 -8.95
C PRO A 87 5.64 11.60 -8.38
N ASP A 88 5.89 11.72 -7.07
CA ASP A 88 6.99 11.01 -6.40
C ASP A 88 6.73 9.51 -6.30
N SER A 89 5.49 9.12 -6.06
CA SER A 89 5.06 7.72 -6.04
C SER A 89 5.30 7.04 -7.38
N LEU A 90 5.00 7.74 -8.48
CA LEU A 90 5.24 7.24 -9.84
C LEU A 90 6.75 7.18 -10.16
N ARG A 91 7.53 8.19 -9.79
CA ARG A 91 9.00 8.14 -9.93
C ARG A 91 9.59 6.95 -9.19
N TRP A 92 9.15 6.71 -7.96
CA TRP A 92 9.62 5.56 -7.18
C TRP A 92 9.19 4.22 -7.80
N LEU A 93 7.96 4.11 -8.30
CA LEU A 93 7.47 2.88 -8.94
C LEU A 93 8.18 2.58 -10.26
N TRP A 94 8.52 3.61 -11.04
CA TRP A 94 9.21 3.50 -12.33
C TRP A 94 10.71 3.73 -12.24
N ARG A 95 11.30 3.82 -11.05
CA ARG A 95 12.76 3.85 -10.93
C ARG A 95 13.36 2.64 -11.65
N ASP A 96 14.49 2.85 -12.30
CA ASP A 96 15.18 1.86 -13.13
C ASP A 96 14.40 1.42 -14.40
N TYR A 97 13.30 2.11 -14.75
CA TYR A 97 12.62 1.85 -16.01
C TYR A 97 13.36 2.53 -17.16
N GLU A 98 13.94 1.72 -18.03
CA GLU A 98 14.53 2.18 -19.28
C GLU A 98 13.44 2.30 -20.35
N LEU A 99 13.45 3.41 -21.09
CA LEU A 99 12.62 3.53 -22.29
C LEU A 99 13.18 2.56 -23.33
N ALA A 100 12.31 1.77 -23.95
CA ALA A 100 12.69 1.05 -25.15
C ALA A 100 13.03 2.10 -26.22
N GLU A 101 14.21 1.96 -26.84
CA GLU A 101 14.61 2.72 -28.02
C GLU A 101 13.65 2.49 -29.19
#